data_AF-A0A916YW12-F1
#
_entry.id   AF-A0A916YW12-F1
#
_cell.length_a   1.000
_cell.length_b   1.000
_cell.length_c   1.000
_cell.angle_alpha   90.00
_cell.angle_beta   90.00
_cell.angle_gamma   90.00
#
_symmetry.space_group_name_H-M   'P 1'
#
loop_
_entity.id
_entity.type
_entity.pdbx_description
1 polymer ?
#
loop_
_entity_poly.entity_id
_entity_poly.type
_entity_poly.pdbx_seq_one_letter_code
_entity_poly.pdbx_strand_id
1 'polypeptide(L)'
;MSKEERIEQLEAYKLKERFILDDWEDREIEMPIPEIVQLMRLEVIKFANFLIAQLKADVSNLQTQTQLYFNAWDNEFYDQDQTEFIVEVEYEAMRIAGVDGDKMMI
;
A
#
# COMPACT_ATOMS: atom_id res chain seq x y z
N MET A 1 10.76 16.57 2.37
CA MET A 1 11.33 15.32 1.84
C MET A 1 11.56 15.51 0.35
N SER A 2 12.78 15.31 -0.12
CA SER A 2 13.10 15.31 -1.55
C SER A 2 12.50 14.09 -2.25
N LYS A 3 12.50 14.08 -3.58
CA LYS A 3 12.05 12.91 -4.35
C LYS A 3 12.93 11.68 -4.06
N GLU A 4 14.24 11.87 -4.01
CA GLU A 4 15.21 10.82 -3.78
C GLU A 4 15.04 10.21 -2.37
N GLU A 5 14.82 11.05 -1.35
CA GLU A 5 14.51 10.60 0.01
C GLU A 5 13.21 9.80 0.07
N ARG A 6 12.16 10.20 -0.68
CA ARG A 6 10.91 9.45 -0.74
C ARG A 6 11.10 8.07 -1.37
N ILE A 7 11.86 8.00 -2.47
CA ILE A 7 12.16 6.73 -3.13
C ILE A 7 12.95 5.81 -2.19
N GLU A 8 13.97 6.33 -1.50
CA GLU A 8 14.74 5.55 -0.54
C GLU A 8 13.86 5.01 0.60
N GLN A 9 12.98 5.84 1.16
CA GLN A 9 12.04 5.42 2.19
C GLN A 9 11.03 4.39 1.68
N LEU A 10 10.57 4.48 0.42
CA LEU A 10 9.69 3.46 -0.18
C LEU A 10 10.43 2.14 -0.44
N GLU A 11 11.72 2.18 -0.78
CA GLU A 11 12.52 0.95 -0.90
C GLU A 11 12.74 0.29 0.47
N ALA A 12 13.00 1.08 1.52
CA ALA A 12 13.07 0.58 2.89
C ALA A 12 11.70 0.06 3.39
N TYR A 13 10.61 0.75 3.02
CA TYR A 13 9.23 0.38 3.35
C TYR A 13 8.91 -1.06 2.90
N LYS A 14 9.37 -1.46 1.71
CA LYS A 14 9.15 -2.80 1.13
C LYS A 14 9.82 -3.92 1.93
N LEU A 15 10.83 -3.61 2.75
CA LEU A 15 11.56 -4.56 3.58
C LEU A 15 11.00 -4.68 4.99
N LYS A 16 10.11 -3.76 5.41
CA LYS A 16 9.52 -3.78 6.74
C LYS A 16 8.47 -4.88 6.82
N GLU A 17 8.55 -5.71 7.87
CA GLU A 17 7.50 -6.66 8.17
C GLU A 17 6.31 -5.91 8.79
N ARG A 18 5.15 -5.98 8.10
CA ARG A 18 3.92 -5.23 8.42
C ARG A 18 2.68 -6.11 8.58
N PHE A 19 2.85 -7.40 8.35
CA PHE A 19 1.80 -8.41 8.54
C PHE A 19 2.24 -9.26 9.72
N ILE A 20 2.33 -8.61 10.88
CA ILE A 20 2.64 -9.24 12.18
C ILE A 20 1.29 -9.39 12.90
N LEU A 21 1.11 -10.48 13.65
CA LEU A 21 -0.17 -10.84 14.31
C LEU A 21 -0.86 -9.66 14.99
N ASP A 22 -0.10 -8.83 15.71
CA ASP A 22 -0.61 -7.75 16.54
C ASP A 22 -1.47 -6.72 15.77
N ASP A 23 -1.13 -6.37 14.53
CA ASP A 23 -1.90 -5.39 13.73
C ASP A 23 -3.21 -5.99 13.17
N TRP A 24 -3.30 -7.33 13.11
CA TRP A 24 -4.51 -8.04 12.70
C TRP A 24 -5.40 -8.42 13.90
N GLU A 25 -4.81 -8.64 15.08
CA GLU A 25 -5.52 -9.02 16.31
C GLU A 25 -6.55 -7.97 16.75
N ASP A 26 -6.33 -6.69 16.44
CA ASP A 26 -7.27 -5.59 16.69
C ASP A 26 -8.61 -5.73 15.93
N ARG A 27 -8.67 -6.61 14.91
CA ARG A 27 -9.87 -6.82 14.09
C ARG A 27 -10.83 -7.88 14.67
N GLU A 28 -10.49 -8.52 15.80
CA GLU A 28 -11.28 -9.59 16.44
C GLU A 28 -11.65 -10.78 15.52
N ILE A 29 -10.93 -10.94 14.40
CA ILE A 29 -11.13 -11.99 13.39
C ILE A 29 -9.90 -12.89 13.25
N GLU A 30 -10.11 -14.10 12.75
CA GLU A 30 -9.01 -15.05 12.51
C GLU A 30 -8.06 -14.51 11.42
N MET A 31 -6.76 -14.66 11.65
CA MET A 31 -5.76 -14.30 10.64
C MET A 31 -5.94 -15.14 9.38
N PRO A 32 -5.81 -14.57 8.16
CA PRO A 32 -5.79 -15.34 6.94
C PRO A 32 -4.66 -16.37 6.98
N ILE A 33 -4.84 -17.47 6.25
CA ILE A 33 -3.78 -18.48 6.12
C ILE A 33 -2.49 -17.84 5.55
N PRO A 34 -1.29 -18.39 5.86
CA PRO A 34 -0.02 -17.80 5.45
C PRO A 34 0.10 -17.50 3.95
N GLU A 35 -0.53 -18.32 3.11
CA GLU A 35 -0.59 -18.12 1.66
C GLU A 35 -1.32 -16.82 1.28
N ILE A 36 -2.46 -16.52 1.93
CA ILE A 36 -3.20 -15.28 1.70
C ILE A 36 -2.43 -14.08 2.23
N VAL A 37 -1.85 -14.19 3.43
CA VAL A 37 -0.97 -13.14 3.98
C VAL A 37 0.18 -12.81 3.03
N GLN A 38 0.78 -13.83 2.40
CA GLN A 38 1.84 -13.62 1.42
C GLN A 38 1.33 -12.92 0.15
N LEU A 39 0.11 -13.18 -0.30
CA LEU A 39 -0.51 -12.47 -1.44
C LEU A 39 -0.81 -11.00 -1.09
N MET A 40 -1.35 -10.74 0.10
CA MET A 40 -1.57 -9.37 0.58
C MET A 40 -0.25 -8.59 0.67
N ARG A 41 0.82 -9.22 1.19
CA ARG A 41 2.19 -8.65 1.19
C ARG A 41 2.64 -8.26 -0.22
N LEU A 42 2.35 -9.10 -1.21
CA LEU A 42 2.71 -8.82 -2.59
C LEU A 42 1.96 -7.60 -3.14
N GLU A 43 0.69 -7.38 -2.79
CA GLU A 43 -0.04 -6.18 -3.26
C GLU A 43 0.52 -4.90 -2.71
N VAL A 44 0.79 -4.87 -1.40
CA VAL A 44 1.47 -3.74 -0.77
C VAL A 44 2.81 -3.43 -1.45
N ILE A 45 3.58 -4.46 -1.82
CA ILE A 45 4.85 -4.31 -2.54
C ILE A 45 4.61 -3.80 -3.97
N LYS A 46 3.61 -4.31 -4.69
CA LYS A 46 3.25 -3.82 -6.03
C LYS A 46 2.88 -2.35 -5.99
N PHE A 47 2.09 -1.93 -5.00
CA PHE A 47 1.70 -0.54 -4.83
C PHE A 47 2.90 0.36 -4.50
N ALA A 48 3.78 -0.05 -3.59
CA ALA A 48 5.01 0.69 -3.30
C ALA A 48 5.90 0.83 -4.55
N ASN A 49 6.04 -0.22 -5.35
CA ASN A 49 6.76 -0.18 -6.63
C ASN A 49 6.11 0.78 -7.64
N PHE A 50 4.77 0.82 -7.68
CA PHE A 50 4.03 1.79 -8.50
C PHE A 50 4.38 3.23 -8.08
N LEU A 51 4.32 3.56 -6.79
CA LEU A 51 4.66 4.90 -6.28
C LEU A 51 6.11 5.27 -6.61
N ILE A 52 7.05 4.35 -6.43
CA ILE A 52 8.46 4.53 -6.80
C ILE A 52 8.60 4.83 -8.29
N ALA A 53 7.88 4.10 -9.15
CA ALA A 53 7.93 4.30 -10.60
C ALA A 53 7.39 5.70 -10.99
N GLN A 54 6.28 6.14 -10.40
CA GLN A 54 5.72 7.47 -10.63
C GLN A 54 6.67 8.59 -10.17
N LEU A 55 7.32 8.42 -9.01
CA LEU A 55 8.33 9.35 -8.52
C LEU A 55 9.54 9.41 -9.46
N LYS A 56 10.08 8.25 -9.88
CA LYS A 56 11.21 8.19 -10.82
C LYS A 56 10.89 8.84 -12.17
N ALA A 57 9.65 8.71 -12.64
CA ALA A 57 9.15 9.36 -13.86
C ALA A 57 8.83 10.86 -13.68
N ASP A 58 9.00 11.41 -12.47
CA ASP A 58 8.74 12.81 -12.14
C ASP A 58 7.30 13.27 -12.44
N VAL A 59 6.34 12.38 -12.18
CA VAL A 59 4.93 12.64 -12.48
C VAL A 59 4.37 13.72 -11.54
N SER A 60 3.89 14.81 -12.12
CA SER A 60 3.41 15.99 -11.38
C SER A 60 2.03 15.81 -10.72
N ASN A 61 1.27 14.76 -11.07
CA ASN A 61 -0.08 14.51 -10.57
C ASN A 61 -0.21 13.17 -9.81
N LEU A 62 0.76 12.87 -8.95
CA LEU A 62 0.84 11.59 -8.22
C LEU A 62 -0.48 11.20 -7.53
N GLN A 63 -1.18 12.15 -6.90
CA GLN A 63 -2.50 11.92 -6.29
C GLN A 63 -3.50 11.29 -7.28
N THR A 64 -3.60 11.83 -8.50
CA THR A 64 -4.51 11.31 -9.53
C THR A 64 -4.07 9.94 -10.01
N GLN A 65 -2.77 9.69 -10.17
CA GLN A 65 -2.27 8.37 -10.57
C GLN A 65 -2.58 7.32 -9.52
N THR A 66 -2.41 7.66 -8.24
CA THR A 66 -2.74 6.77 -7.14
C THR A 66 -4.23 6.47 -7.11
N GLN A 67 -5.11 7.45 -7.34
CA GLN A 67 -6.56 7.21 -7.43
C GLN A 67 -6.91 6.27 -8.60
N LEU A 68 -6.26 6.46 -9.76
CA LEU A 68 -6.45 5.58 -10.91
C LEU A 68 -5.96 4.16 -10.64
N TYR A 69 -4.88 3.99 -9.87
CA TYR A 69 -4.39 2.68 -9.44
C TYR A 69 -5.46 1.94 -8.64
N PHE A 70 -6.04 2.56 -7.60
CA PHE A 70 -7.10 1.94 -6.80
C PHE A 70 -8.38 1.68 -7.60
N ASN A 71 -8.80 2.61 -8.46
CA ASN A 71 -9.97 2.41 -9.31
C ASN A 71 -9.82 1.22 -10.28
N ALA A 72 -8.59 0.87 -10.63
CA ALA A 72 -8.26 -0.25 -11.50
C ALA A 72 -7.83 -1.51 -10.73
N TRP A 73 -7.78 -1.44 -9.40
CA TRP A 73 -7.37 -2.55 -8.57
C TRP A 73 -8.49 -3.59 -8.51
N ASP A 74 -8.23 -4.74 -9.14
CA ASP A 74 -9.08 -5.91 -9.02
C ASP A 74 -8.77 -6.61 -7.69
N ASN A 75 -9.63 -6.36 -6.70
CA ASN A 75 -9.52 -6.89 -5.35
C ASN A 75 -10.55 -8.00 -5.05
N GLU A 76 -11.29 -8.50 -6.05
CA GLU A 76 -12.35 -9.53 -5.86
C GLU A 76 -11.83 -10.83 -5.22
N PHE A 77 -10.51 -11.05 -5.28
CA PHE A 77 -9.86 -12.18 -4.62
C PHE A 77 -9.83 -12.07 -3.09
N TYR A 78 -9.79 -10.85 -2.55
CA TYR A 78 -9.70 -10.58 -1.12
C TYR A 78 -11.10 -10.36 -0.53
N ASP A 79 -11.29 -10.77 0.72
CA ASP A 79 -12.49 -10.33 1.45
C ASP A 79 -12.37 -8.85 1.87
N GLN A 80 -13.42 -8.34 2.51
CA GLN A 80 -13.47 -6.95 2.93
C GLN A 80 -12.36 -6.62 3.94
N ASP A 81 -12.16 -7.44 4.96
CA ASP A 81 -11.18 -7.19 6.02
C ASP A 81 -9.75 -7.23 5.48
N GLN A 82 -9.46 -8.18 4.60
CA GLN A 82 -8.17 -8.28 3.91
C GLN A 82 -7.93 -7.06 3.02
N THR A 83 -8.95 -6.62 2.29
CA THR A 83 -8.89 -5.41 1.45
C THR A 83 -8.59 -4.18 2.30
N GLU A 84 -9.36 -3.97 3.36
CA GLU A 84 -9.18 -2.85 4.28
C GLU A 84 -7.78 -2.86 4.91
N PHE A 85 -7.29 -4.03 5.32
CA PHE A 85 -5.95 -4.15 5.89
C PHE A 85 -4.85 -3.82 4.88
N ILE A 86 -4.96 -4.30 3.63
CA ILE A 86 -4.03 -3.92 2.56
C ILE A 86 -3.99 -2.40 2.42
N VAL A 87 -5.16 -1.76 2.32
CA VAL A 87 -5.27 -0.32 2.13
C VAL A 87 -4.70 0.45 3.33
N GLU A 88 -5.00 0.03 4.56
CA GLU A 88 -4.42 0.57 5.80
C GLU A 88 -2.90 0.57 5.80
N VAL A 89 -2.32 -0.56 5.41
CA VAL A 89 -0.86 -0.69 5.28
C VAL A 89 -0.33 0.25 4.20
N GLU A 90 -1.03 0.36 3.07
CA GLU A 90 -0.66 1.22 1.93
C GLU A 90 -0.75 2.71 2.24
N TYR A 91 -1.56 3.17 3.21
CA TYR A 91 -1.58 4.57 3.63
C TYR A 91 -0.20 5.07 4.09
N GLU A 92 0.61 4.22 4.73
CA GLU A 92 1.97 4.61 5.11
C GLU A 92 2.84 4.86 3.86
N ALA A 93 2.70 4.02 2.81
CA ALA A 93 3.39 4.23 1.54
C ALA A 93 2.93 5.51 0.84
N MET A 94 1.61 5.80 0.85
CA MET A 94 1.06 7.05 0.33
C MET A 94 1.68 8.27 1.02
N ARG A 95 1.70 8.27 2.35
CA ARG A 95 2.28 9.34 3.15
C ARG A 95 3.76 9.55 2.83
N ILE A 96 4.54 8.48 2.68
CA ILE A 96 5.96 8.58 2.28
C ILE A 96 6.05 9.21 0.90
N ALA A 97 5.26 8.76 -0.08
CA ALA A 97 5.27 9.27 -1.44
C ALA A 97 4.77 10.72 -1.56
N GLY A 98 4.11 11.25 -0.52
CA GLY A 98 3.51 12.58 -0.53
C GLY A 98 2.11 12.62 -1.14
N VAL A 99 1.43 11.47 -1.18
CA VAL A 99 0.01 11.34 -1.51
C VAL A 99 -0.81 11.56 -0.24
N ASP A 100 -1.87 12.35 -0.36
CA ASP A 100 -2.82 12.60 0.72
C ASP A 100 -3.89 11.50 0.69
N GLY A 101 -3.68 10.47 1.52
CA GLY A 101 -4.58 9.31 1.59
C GLY A 101 -6.01 9.67 1.99
N ASP A 102 -6.21 10.71 2.82
CA ASP A 102 -7.53 11.11 3.30
C ASP A 102 -8.42 11.70 2.19
N LYS A 103 -7.80 12.06 1.05
CA LYS A 103 -8.50 12.55 -0.15
C LYS A 103 -8.76 11.47 -1.19
N MET A 104 -8.40 10.23 -0.89
CA MET A 104 -8.65 9.09 -1.75
C MET A 104 -10.07 8.57 -1.55
N MET A 105 -10.73 8.18 -2.64
CA MET A 105 -11.94 7.37 -2.58
C MET A 105 -11.53 5.93 -2.88
N ILE A 106 -11.37 5.11 -1.85
CA ILE A 106 -10.94 3.71 -1.95
C ILE A 106 -12.12 2.81 -1.59
#